data_AF-A0A170ZVA2-F1
#
_entry.id   AF-A0A170ZVA2-F1
#
_cell.length_a   1.000
_cell.length_b   1.000
_cell.length_c   1.000
_cell.angle_alpha   90.00
_cell.angle_beta   90.00
_cell.angle_gamma   90.00
#
_symmetry.space_group_name_H-M   'P 1'
#
loop_
_entity.id
_entity.type
_entity.pdbx_description
1 polymer ?
#
loop_
_entity_poly.entity_id
_entity_poly.type
_entity_poly.pdbx_seq_one_letter_code
_entity_poly.pdbx_strand_id
1 'polypeptide(L)'
;LNTIETLISVMEDQPEIVASIQPTVLQVIGHIFTQGVMEFYEEALSLVYDLTTKSISHDMWKVFELIYQVFEKDGYDYFTDMMPALHNYVVIDTPAFLSNQNHVLAMYNMCKVILTVDSGDDPECHAAKLLEVIILQCKGHIDQCIPSFVELVLQRLTREVKTSELRAMCLQVVIAALYYNPQLWIETMDKIQLSIPPTESISAHFIKQWLHDADCS
;
A
#
# COMPACT_ATOMS: atom_id res chain seq x y z
N LEU A 1 5.77 11.20 26.51
CA LEU A 1 6.02 10.61 25.19
C LEU A 1 6.80 9.30 25.33
N ASN A 2 8.03 9.27 25.88
CA ASN A 2 8.77 8.01 26.13
C ASN A 2 8.06 6.95 27.00
N THR A 3 7.04 7.33 27.76
CA THR A 3 6.30 6.41 28.64
C THR A 3 5.25 5.58 27.91
N ILE A 4 4.72 6.05 26.76
CA ILE A 4 3.70 5.30 25.98
C ILE A 4 4.37 4.20 25.16
N GLU A 5 5.46 4.52 24.46
CA GLU A 5 6.24 3.54 23.67
C GLU A 5 6.84 2.43 24.56
N THR A 6 7.35 2.78 25.76
CA THR A 6 7.90 1.78 26.69
C THR A 6 6.83 0.90 27.33
N LEU A 7 5.60 1.43 27.51
CA LEU A 7 4.47 0.62 27.98
C LEU A 7 4.07 -0.41 26.92
N ILE A 8 4.10 -0.05 25.63
CA ILE A 8 3.66 -0.92 24.55
C ILE A 8 4.66 -2.04 24.25
N SER A 9 5.99 -1.80 24.34
CA SER A 9 6.97 -2.87 24.10
C SER A 9 6.97 -3.97 25.17
N VAL A 10 6.46 -3.69 26.37
CA VAL A 10 6.23 -4.70 27.43
C VAL A 10 4.92 -5.49 27.23
N MET A 11 4.01 -4.97 26.38
CA MET A 11 2.67 -5.51 26.18
C MET A 11 2.53 -6.49 25.03
N GLU A 12 3.56 -6.62 24.18
CA GLU A 12 3.53 -7.54 23.05
C GLU A 12 3.23 -8.99 23.49
N ASP A 13 3.61 -9.43 24.69
CA ASP A 13 3.42 -10.81 25.14
C ASP A 13 2.16 -11.07 26.00
N GLN A 14 1.28 -10.09 26.20
CA GLN A 14 0.05 -10.26 27.02
C GLN A 14 -1.23 -9.76 26.32
N PRO A 15 -1.94 -10.64 25.57
CA PRO A 15 -3.16 -10.29 24.84
C PRO A 15 -4.27 -9.68 25.71
N GLU A 16 -4.36 -10.10 26.98
CA GLU A 16 -5.35 -9.59 27.93
C GLU A 16 -5.13 -8.10 28.27
N ILE A 17 -3.86 -7.66 28.37
CA ILE A 17 -3.55 -6.27 28.65
C ILE A 17 -3.87 -5.41 27.42
N VAL A 18 -3.48 -5.86 26.23
CA VAL A 18 -3.81 -5.18 24.96
C VAL A 18 -5.32 -4.99 24.82
N ALA A 19 -6.11 -6.03 25.08
CA ALA A 19 -7.57 -5.94 25.04
C ALA A 19 -8.14 -4.93 26.04
N SER A 20 -7.52 -4.77 27.21
CA SER A 20 -7.97 -3.81 28.24
C SER A 20 -7.66 -2.35 27.89
N ILE A 21 -6.55 -2.09 27.20
CA ILE A 21 -6.13 -0.72 26.84
C ILE A 21 -6.69 -0.25 25.50
N GLN A 22 -6.99 -1.19 24.60
CA GLN A 22 -7.35 -0.90 23.22
C GLN A 22 -8.51 0.10 23.10
N PRO A 23 -9.60 0.02 23.89
CA PRO A 23 -10.68 1.00 23.82
C PRO A 23 -10.21 2.44 24.09
N THR A 24 -9.30 2.63 25.05
CA THR A 24 -8.74 3.94 25.39
C THR A 24 -7.84 4.46 24.27
N VAL A 25 -6.98 3.59 23.72
CA VAL A 25 -6.08 3.95 22.62
C VAL A 25 -6.88 4.32 21.37
N LEU A 26 -7.94 3.57 21.05
CA LEU A 26 -8.87 3.84 19.95
C LEU A 26 -9.54 5.21 20.08
N GLN A 27 -9.94 5.62 21.29
CA GLN A 27 -10.50 6.95 21.52
C GLN A 27 -9.50 8.06 21.20
N VAL A 28 -8.24 7.88 21.58
CA VAL A 28 -7.17 8.84 21.31
C VAL A 28 -6.90 8.94 19.80
N ILE A 29 -6.70 7.80 19.13
CA ILE A 29 -6.51 7.74 17.67
C ILE A 29 -7.68 8.40 16.93
N GLY A 30 -8.91 8.02 17.31
CA GLY A 30 -10.12 8.57 16.71
C GLY A 30 -10.24 10.09 16.91
N HIS A 31 -9.87 10.60 18.08
CA HIS A 31 -9.86 12.04 18.33
C HIS A 31 -8.83 12.77 17.45
N ILE A 32 -7.60 12.25 17.37
CA ILE A 32 -6.52 12.84 16.57
C ILE A 32 -6.93 12.93 15.09
N PHE A 33 -7.40 11.83 14.51
CA PHE A 33 -7.80 11.78 13.10
C PHE A 33 -9.04 12.61 12.80
N THR A 34 -10.08 12.53 13.65
CA THR A 34 -11.34 13.27 13.38
C THR A 34 -11.21 14.77 13.60
N GLN A 35 -10.38 15.22 14.55
CA GLN A 35 -10.14 16.65 14.78
C GLN A 35 -9.03 17.22 13.89
N GLY A 36 -8.28 16.37 13.18
CA GLY A 36 -7.19 16.78 12.31
C GLY A 36 -6.00 17.36 13.06
N VAL A 37 -5.63 16.73 14.19
CA VAL A 37 -4.51 17.18 15.03
C VAL A 37 -3.19 16.67 14.44
N MET A 38 -2.75 17.30 13.34
CA MET A 38 -1.62 16.84 12.49
C MET A 38 -0.32 16.60 13.27
N GLU A 39 -0.06 17.38 14.32
CA GLU A 39 1.13 17.25 15.17
C GLU A 39 1.24 15.90 15.89
N PHE A 40 0.18 15.08 15.90
CA PHE A 40 0.17 13.74 16.50
C PHE A 40 -0.13 12.62 15.49
N TYR A 41 -0.09 12.89 14.18
CA TYR A 41 -0.40 11.88 13.17
C TYR A 41 0.59 10.72 13.18
N GLU A 42 1.90 11.00 13.26
CA GLU A 42 2.94 9.97 13.32
C GLU A 42 2.75 9.05 14.54
N GLU A 43 2.53 9.62 15.72
CA GLU A 43 2.29 8.84 16.94
C GLU A 43 0.98 8.05 16.87
N ALA A 44 -0.08 8.64 16.32
CA ALA A 44 -1.33 7.92 16.12
C ALA A 44 -1.16 6.74 15.16
N LEU A 45 -0.45 6.91 14.05
CA LEU A 45 -0.19 5.86 13.06
C LEU A 45 0.72 4.76 13.63
N SER A 46 1.70 5.11 14.46
CA SER A 46 2.52 4.15 15.21
C SER A 46 1.65 3.28 16.15
N LEU A 47 0.71 3.89 16.88
CA LEU A 47 -0.25 3.15 17.71
C LEU A 47 -1.16 2.22 16.87
N VAL A 48 -1.58 2.66 15.67
CA VAL A 48 -2.35 1.80 14.75
C VAL A 48 -1.52 0.61 14.31
N TYR A 49 -0.25 0.83 13.96
CA TYR A 49 0.67 -0.24 13.60
C TYR A 49 0.76 -1.28 14.73
N ASP A 50 1.05 -0.85 15.96
CA ASP A 50 1.17 -1.74 17.12
C ASP A 50 -0.10 -2.57 17.35
N LEU A 51 -1.27 -1.93 17.27
CA LEU A 51 -2.58 -2.57 17.44
C LEU A 51 -2.97 -3.52 16.30
N THR A 52 -2.29 -3.46 15.16
CA THR A 52 -2.59 -4.30 13.98
C THR A 52 -1.58 -5.43 13.77
N THR A 53 -0.50 -5.51 14.56
CA THR A 53 0.59 -6.49 14.36
C THR A 53 0.20 -7.96 14.52
N LYS A 54 -0.81 -8.28 15.34
CA LYS A 54 -1.19 -9.68 15.67
C LYS A 54 -2.57 -10.09 15.18
N SER A 55 -3.53 -9.16 15.23
CA SER A 55 -4.92 -9.39 14.84
C SER A 55 -5.62 -8.07 14.58
N ILE A 56 -6.60 -8.04 13.68
CA ILE A 56 -7.34 -6.82 13.36
C ILE A 56 -8.77 -6.94 13.90
N SER A 57 -9.08 -6.16 14.93
CA SER A 57 -10.44 -6.12 15.48
C SER A 57 -11.42 -5.36 14.56
N HIS A 58 -12.72 -5.56 14.76
CA HIS A 58 -13.77 -4.83 14.02
C HIS A 58 -13.62 -3.30 14.13
N ASP A 59 -13.23 -2.77 15.28
CA ASP A 59 -13.05 -1.32 15.44
C ASP A 59 -11.79 -0.79 14.74
N MET A 60 -10.75 -1.63 14.55
CA MET A 60 -9.59 -1.23 13.74
C MET A 60 -9.97 -1.03 12.27
N TRP A 61 -10.95 -1.78 11.73
CA TRP A 61 -11.44 -1.51 10.37
C TRP A 61 -12.08 -0.12 10.23
N LYS A 62 -12.69 0.43 11.29
CA LYS A 62 -13.14 1.83 11.28
C LYS A 62 -11.97 2.80 11.31
N VAL A 63 -10.88 2.44 11.98
CA VAL A 63 -9.64 3.24 11.97
C VAL A 63 -9.00 3.25 10.59
N PHE A 64 -9.04 2.15 9.84
CA PHE A 64 -8.64 2.13 8.43
C PHE A 64 -9.43 3.17 7.60
N GLU A 65 -10.75 3.24 7.78
CA GLU A 65 -11.59 4.27 7.10
C GLU A 65 -11.18 5.70 7.51
N LEU A 66 -10.83 5.92 8.78
CA LEU A 66 -10.33 7.23 9.25
C LEU A 66 -8.98 7.58 8.62
N ILE A 67 -8.05 6.61 8.49
CA ILE A 67 -6.76 6.84 7.83
C ILE A 67 -6.96 7.27 6.39
N TYR A 68 -7.88 6.62 5.67
CA TYR A 68 -8.22 7.00 4.30
C TYR A 68 -8.80 8.43 4.22
N GLN A 69 -9.70 8.79 5.15
CA GLN A 69 -10.25 10.16 5.23
C GLN A 69 -9.18 11.22 5.54
N VAL A 70 -8.25 10.89 6.44
CA VAL A 70 -7.11 11.76 6.76
C VAL A 70 -6.25 11.97 5.52
N PHE A 71 -5.90 10.89 4.81
CA PHE A 71 -5.15 10.96 3.56
C PHE A 71 -5.84 11.85 2.50
N GLU A 72 -7.15 11.68 2.29
CA GLU A 72 -7.91 12.46 1.30
C GLU A 72 -8.00 13.96 1.64
N LYS A 73 -7.90 14.33 2.93
CA LYS A 73 -8.12 15.69 3.40
C LYS A 73 -6.82 16.50 3.47
N ASP A 74 -5.90 16.09 4.34
CA ASP A 74 -4.68 16.85 4.68
C ASP A 74 -3.49 15.98 5.11
N GLY A 75 -3.66 14.66 5.20
CA GLY A 75 -2.63 13.73 5.66
C GLY A 75 -1.76 13.10 4.57
N TYR A 76 -1.81 13.60 3.34
CA TYR A 76 -1.08 13.05 2.19
C TYR A 76 0.44 12.94 2.44
N ASP A 77 1.02 13.95 3.09
CA ASP A 77 2.46 14.02 3.38
C ASP A 77 2.91 12.95 4.40
N TYR A 78 1.97 12.33 5.12
CA TYR A 78 2.21 11.26 6.10
C TYR A 78 2.06 9.86 5.52
N PHE A 79 1.99 9.72 4.19
CA PHE A 79 1.78 8.41 3.55
C PHE A 79 2.85 7.38 3.96
N THR A 80 4.11 7.79 4.10
CA THR A 80 5.21 6.95 4.57
C THR A 80 4.98 6.43 5.98
N ASP A 81 4.40 7.25 6.86
CA ASP A 81 4.05 6.86 8.24
C ASP A 81 2.81 5.98 8.30
N MET A 82 1.91 6.09 7.32
CA MET A 82 0.73 5.22 7.19
C MET A 82 1.11 3.80 6.77
N MET A 83 2.17 3.66 5.97
CA MET A 83 2.54 2.40 5.30
C MET A 83 2.67 1.18 6.20
N PRO A 84 3.32 1.23 7.39
CA PRO A 84 3.39 0.09 8.28
C PRO A 84 2.00 -0.42 8.69
N ALA A 85 1.09 0.49 9.03
CA ALA A 85 -0.28 0.16 9.39
C ALA A 85 -1.08 -0.36 8.17
N LEU A 86 -0.96 0.30 7.01
CA LEU A 86 -1.64 -0.11 5.77
C LEU A 86 -1.22 -1.53 5.34
N HIS A 87 0.07 -1.84 5.45
CA HIS A 87 0.60 -3.18 5.20
C HIS A 87 -0.04 -4.22 6.13
N ASN A 88 -0.12 -3.94 7.44
CA ASN A 88 -0.73 -4.85 8.40
C ASN A 88 -2.20 -5.17 8.04
N TYR A 89 -2.98 -4.18 7.62
CA TYR A 89 -4.37 -4.40 7.18
C TYR A 89 -4.49 -5.41 6.04
N VAL A 90 -3.48 -5.53 5.18
CA VAL A 90 -3.48 -6.47 4.06
C VAL A 90 -3.02 -7.87 4.50
N VAL A 91 -1.94 -7.95 5.28
CA VAL A 91 -1.24 -9.24 5.54
C VAL A 91 -1.73 -9.99 6.77
N ILE A 92 -2.31 -9.30 7.77
CA ILE A 92 -2.66 -9.92 9.06
C ILE A 92 -4.03 -10.61 8.99
N ASP A 93 -5.01 -10.01 8.31
CA ASP A 93 -6.33 -10.59 8.10
C ASP A 93 -6.83 -10.32 6.67
N THR A 94 -6.16 -10.94 5.69
CA THR A 94 -6.52 -10.82 4.27
C THR A 94 -7.97 -11.21 3.98
N PRO A 95 -8.57 -12.25 4.59
CA PRO A 95 -9.99 -12.54 4.41
C PRO A 95 -10.90 -11.38 4.83
N ALA A 96 -10.66 -10.76 5.99
CA ALA A 96 -11.42 -9.58 6.41
C ALA A 96 -11.16 -8.37 5.51
N PHE A 97 -9.91 -8.15 5.07
CA PHE A 97 -9.57 -7.12 4.09
C PHE A 97 -10.40 -7.26 2.82
N LEU A 98 -10.49 -8.49 2.27
CA LEU A 98 -11.23 -8.79 1.04
C LEU A 98 -12.75 -8.84 1.22
N SER A 99 -13.25 -8.91 2.46
CA SER A 99 -14.69 -8.94 2.73
C SER A 99 -15.41 -7.64 2.32
N ASN A 100 -14.67 -6.54 2.17
CA ASN A 100 -15.16 -5.25 1.74
C ASN A 100 -14.30 -4.69 0.60
N GLN A 101 -14.87 -4.62 -0.60
CA GLN A 101 -14.17 -4.13 -1.80
C GLN A 101 -13.67 -2.69 -1.67
N ASN A 102 -14.29 -1.88 -0.79
CA ASN A 102 -13.85 -0.52 -0.53
C ASN A 102 -12.45 -0.48 0.11
N HIS A 103 -12.00 -1.53 0.78
CA HIS A 103 -10.65 -1.57 1.34
C HIS A 103 -9.58 -1.58 0.25
N VAL A 104 -9.72 -2.46 -0.75
CA VAL A 104 -8.82 -2.52 -1.91
C VAL A 104 -8.86 -1.22 -2.70
N LEU A 105 -10.07 -0.66 -2.89
CA LEU A 105 -10.25 0.61 -3.61
C LEU A 105 -9.58 1.78 -2.88
N ALA A 106 -9.73 1.88 -1.56
CA ALA A 106 -9.09 2.92 -0.75
C ALA A 106 -7.57 2.83 -0.84
N MET A 107 -6.99 1.64 -0.68
CA MET A 107 -5.54 1.42 -0.85
C MET A 107 -5.06 1.84 -2.24
N TYR A 108 -5.77 1.41 -3.28
CA TYR A 108 -5.45 1.78 -4.66
C TYR A 108 -5.51 3.29 -4.88
N ASN A 109 -6.54 3.96 -4.36
CA ASN A 109 -6.68 5.40 -4.51
C ASN A 109 -5.53 6.15 -3.85
N MET A 110 -5.11 5.75 -2.64
CA MET A 110 -3.94 6.34 -1.97
C MET A 110 -2.67 6.17 -2.82
N CYS A 111 -2.36 4.94 -3.23
CA CYS A 111 -1.22 4.64 -4.09
C CYS A 111 -1.27 5.41 -5.42
N LYS A 112 -2.47 5.55 -6.01
CA LYS A 112 -2.68 6.30 -7.24
C LYS A 112 -2.30 7.76 -7.08
N VAL A 113 -2.78 8.44 -6.03
CA VAL A 113 -2.39 9.84 -5.81
C VAL A 113 -0.87 9.95 -5.66
N ILE A 114 -0.26 9.09 -4.83
CA ILE A 114 1.18 9.09 -4.56
C ILE A 114 2.01 8.90 -5.84
N LEU A 115 1.62 7.95 -6.69
CA LEU A 115 2.32 7.66 -7.95
C LEU A 115 2.03 8.67 -9.07
N THR A 116 1.09 9.62 -8.87
CA THR A 116 0.72 10.60 -9.90
C THR A 116 1.25 12.01 -9.62
N VAL A 117 1.41 12.43 -8.36
CA VAL A 117 1.64 13.85 -8.02
C VAL A 117 3.13 14.28 -7.94
N ASP A 118 4.11 13.40 -8.26
CA ASP A 118 5.55 13.63 -7.97
C ASP A 118 5.79 13.84 -6.47
N SER A 119 5.51 12.80 -5.70
CA SER A 119 5.55 12.82 -4.23
C SER A 119 6.97 12.71 -3.66
N GLY A 120 7.96 12.59 -4.53
CA GLY A 120 9.29 12.13 -4.19
C GLY A 120 9.42 10.61 -4.26
N ASP A 121 10.66 10.16 -4.42
CA ASP A 121 10.95 8.75 -4.69
C ASP A 121 10.55 7.82 -3.54
N ASP A 122 10.70 8.24 -2.28
CA ASP A 122 10.43 7.40 -1.11
C ASP A 122 8.93 7.05 -0.95
N PRO A 123 7.98 8.02 -0.93
CA PRO A 123 6.55 7.68 -0.95
C PRO A 123 6.13 6.86 -2.18
N GLU A 124 6.69 7.16 -3.35
CA GLU A 124 6.39 6.43 -4.58
C GLU A 124 6.86 4.97 -4.53
N CYS A 125 8.05 4.71 -3.98
CA CYS A 125 8.55 3.35 -3.71
C CYS A 125 7.60 2.59 -2.79
N HIS A 126 7.17 3.23 -1.69
CA HIS A 126 6.23 2.63 -0.74
C HIS A 126 4.87 2.33 -1.37
N ALA A 127 4.34 3.23 -2.20
CA ALA A 127 3.08 3.02 -2.89
C ALA A 127 3.16 1.85 -3.87
N ALA A 128 4.22 1.76 -4.67
CA ALA A 128 4.46 0.60 -5.53
C ALA A 128 4.58 -0.69 -4.72
N LYS A 129 5.29 -0.66 -3.59
CA LYS A 129 5.44 -1.82 -2.70
C LYS A 129 4.11 -2.28 -2.12
N LEU A 130 3.23 -1.35 -1.72
CA LEU A 130 1.90 -1.70 -1.21
C LEU A 130 1.05 -2.38 -2.27
N LEU A 131 1.07 -1.89 -3.52
CA LEU A 131 0.36 -2.52 -4.63
C LEU A 131 0.87 -3.95 -4.90
N GLU A 132 2.18 -4.16 -4.86
CA GLU A 132 2.77 -5.49 -4.99
C GLU A 132 2.27 -6.44 -3.89
N VAL A 133 2.30 -5.99 -2.63
CA VAL A 133 1.83 -6.79 -1.48
C VAL A 133 0.35 -7.15 -1.64
N ILE A 134 -0.50 -6.20 -2.03
CA ILE A 134 -1.92 -6.47 -2.28
C ILE A 134 -2.11 -7.52 -3.37
N ILE A 135 -1.38 -7.42 -4.48
CA ILE A 135 -1.44 -8.42 -5.57
C ILE A 135 -1.07 -9.80 -5.05
N LEU A 136 0.03 -9.92 -4.30
CA LEU A 136 0.52 -11.21 -3.84
C LEU A 136 -0.38 -11.85 -2.77
N GLN A 137 -0.86 -11.07 -1.81
CA GLN A 137 -1.70 -11.57 -0.72
C GLN A 137 -3.12 -11.92 -1.20
N CYS A 138 -3.67 -11.14 -2.14
CA CYS A 138 -5.05 -11.28 -2.58
C CYS A 138 -5.19 -12.19 -3.81
N LYS A 139 -4.25 -13.12 -4.04
CA LYS A 139 -4.19 -13.94 -5.25
C LYS A 139 -5.51 -14.67 -5.52
N GLY A 140 -6.07 -14.46 -6.73
CA GLY A 140 -7.34 -15.06 -7.19
C GLY A 140 -8.62 -14.35 -6.71
N HIS A 141 -8.52 -13.20 -6.05
CA HIS A 141 -9.67 -12.49 -5.47
C HIS A 141 -9.86 -11.06 -6.00
N ILE A 142 -8.90 -10.54 -6.78
CA ILE A 142 -8.87 -9.14 -7.22
C ILE A 142 -8.57 -8.99 -8.72
N ASP A 143 -8.95 -9.96 -9.55
CA ASP A 143 -8.71 -9.96 -11.01
C ASP A 143 -9.17 -8.64 -11.67
N GLN A 144 -10.28 -8.07 -11.21
CA GLN A 144 -10.80 -6.79 -11.69
C GLN A 144 -9.89 -5.57 -11.41
N CYS A 145 -9.02 -5.66 -10.40
CA CYS A 145 -8.11 -4.57 -10.00
C CYS A 145 -6.75 -4.64 -10.73
N ILE A 146 -6.32 -5.83 -11.14
CA ILE A 146 -4.99 -6.07 -11.73
C ILE A 146 -4.71 -5.12 -12.92
N PRO A 147 -5.62 -4.93 -13.89
CA PRO A 147 -5.35 -4.04 -15.02
C PRO A 147 -5.01 -2.60 -14.59
N SER A 148 -5.76 -2.05 -13.63
CA SER A 148 -5.56 -0.69 -13.13
C SER A 148 -4.28 -0.53 -12.31
N PHE A 149 -3.83 -1.59 -11.62
CA PHE A 149 -2.58 -1.57 -10.86
C PHE A 149 -1.38 -1.57 -11.81
N VAL A 150 -1.40 -2.44 -12.82
CA VAL A 150 -0.33 -2.55 -13.83
C VAL A 150 -0.26 -1.27 -14.67
N GLU A 151 -1.39 -0.76 -15.13
CA GLU A 151 -1.42 0.48 -15.91
C GLU A 151 -0.84 1.65 -15.12
N LEU A 152 -1.20 1.80 -13.85
CA LEU A 152 -0.71 2.88 -12.99
C LEU A 152 0.83 2.89 -12.88
N VAL A 153 1.45 1.75 -12.58
CA VAL A 153 2.91 1.68 -12.43
C VAL A 153 3.64 1.82 -13.77
N LEU A 154 3.06 1.32 -14.86
CA LEU A 154 3.63 1.52 -16.19
C LEU A 154 3.56 2.97 -16.63
N GLN A 155 2.44 3.66 -16.39
CA GLN A 155 2.33 5.09 -16.61
C GLN A 155 3.38 5.86 -15.79
N ARG A 156 3.60 5.49 -14.52
CA ARG A 156 4.65 6.09 -13.70
C ARG A 156 6.04 5.88 -14.29
N LEU A 157 6.33 4.70 -14.84
CA LEU A 157 7.60 4.38 -15.51
C LEU A 157 7.82 5.14 -16.82
N THR A 158 6.76 5.68 -17.46
CA THR A 158 6.92 6.54 -18.66
C THR A 158 7.43 7.95 -18.33
N ARG A 159 7.28 8.39 -17.07
CA ARG A 159 7.83 9.64 -16.57
C ARG A 159 9.29 9.45 -16.21
N GLU A 160 10.01 10.55 -16.01
CA GLU A 160 11.38 10.50 -15.50
C GLU A 160 11.41 9.72 -14.16
N VAL A 161 12.30 8.73 -14.09
CA VAL A 161 12.53 7.92 -12.89
C VAL A 161 13.93 8.25 -12.40
N LYS A 162 14.01 8.91 -11.25
CA LYS A 162 15.23 9.49 -10.71
C LYS A 162 16.16 8.42 -10.11
N THR A 163 15.60 7.38 -9.51
CA THR A 163 16.35 6.29 -8.85
C THR A 163 16.12 4.93 -9.48
N SER A 164 17.14 4.07 -9.42
CA SER A 164 17.01 2.64 -9.79
C SER A 164 16.04 1.88 -8.88
N GLU A 165 15.92 2.31 -7.62
CA GLU A 165 15.02 1.71 -6.63
C GLU A 165 13.55 1.86 -7.02
N LEU A 166 13.10 3.09 -7.33
CA LEU A 166 11.72 3.31 -7.76
C LEU A 166 11.37 2.52 -9.03
N ARG A 167 12.33 2.44 -9.97
CA ARG A 167 12.19 1.59 -11.15
C ARG A 167 11.97 0.12 -10.74
N ALA A 168 12.82 -0.41 -9.87
CA ALA A 168 12.73 -1.78 -9.40
C ALA A 168 11.38 -2.06 -8.70
N MET A 169 10.92 -1.16 -7.83
CA MET A 169 9.62 -1.30 -7.15
C MET A 169 8.44 -1.31 -8.13
N CYS A 170 8.44 -0.42 -9.13
CA CYS A 170 7.38 -0.43 -10.16
C CYS A 170 7.42 -1.72 -11.00
N LEU A 171 8.61 -2.23 -11.34
CA LEU A 171 8.75 -3.51 -12.05
C LEU A 171 8.26 -4.69 -11.20
N GLN A 172 8.48 -4.68 -9.89
CA GLN A 172 7.98 -5.71 -8.97
C GLN A 172 6.45 -5.82 -9.01
N VAL A 173 5.72 -4.72 -9.13
CA VAL A 173 4.24 -4.76 -9.30
C VAL A 173 3.85 -5.49 -10.58
N VAL A 174 4.54 -5.23 -11.70
CA VAL A 174 4.25 -5.90 -12.98
C VAL A 174 4.59 -7.39 -12.92
N ILE A 175 5.69 -7.75 -12.24
CA ILE A 175 6.09 -9.15 -12.01
C ILE A 175 5.10 -9.87 -11.09
N ALA A 176 4.63 -9.21 -10.02
CA ALA A 176 3.61 -9.74 -9.12
C ALA A 176 2.31 -10.02 -9.88
N ALA A 177 1.90 -9.14 -10.79
CA ALA A 177 0.73 -9.36 -11.65
C ALA A 177 0.91 -10.56 -12.61
N LEU A 178 2.11 -10.74 -13.16
CA LEU A 178 2.45 -11.92 -13.97
C LEU A 178 2.36 -13.21 -13.14
N TYR A 179 2.89 -13.19 -11.91
CA TYR A 179 2.79 -14.33 -10.99
C TYR A 179 1.36 -14.59 -10.50
N TYR A 180 0.55 -13.54 -10.37
CA TYR A 180 -0.86 -13.62 -9.98
C TYR A 180 -1.68 -14.41 -11.00
N ASN A 181 -1.68 -13.98 -12.27
CA ASN A 181 -2.41 -14.63 -13.36
C ASN A 181 -1.75 -14.27 -14.71
N PRO A 182 -0.94 -15.16 -15.30
CA PRO A 182 -0.22 -14.88 -16.54
C PRO A 182 -1.14 -14.54 -17.73
N GLN A 183 -2.31 -15.18 -17.81
CA GLN A 183 -3.24 -14.90 -18.90
C GLN A 183 -3.82 -13.49 -18.78
N LEU A 184 -4.31 -13.12 -17.59
CA LEU A 184 -4.79 -11.77 -17.32
C LEU A 184 -3.70 -10.72 -17.53
N TRP A 185 -2.46 -11.03 -17.17
CA TRP A 185 -1.31 -10.16 -17.42
C TRP A 185 -1.11 -9.91 -18.92
N ILE A 186 -1.10 -10.94 -19.76
CA ILE A 186 -0.96 -10.79 -21.22
C ILE A 186 -2.11 -9.94 -21.77
N GLU A 187 -3.35 -10.25 -21.40
CA GLU A 187 -4.53 -9.51 -21.84
C GLU A 187 -4.50 -8.04 -21.40
N THR A 188 -3.94 -7.77 -20.21
CA THR A 188 -3.75 -6.41 -19.69
C THR A 188 -2.70 -5.68 -20.51
N MET A 189 -1.52 -6.28 -20.69
CA MET A 189 -0.39 -5.68 -21.40
C MET A 189 -0.71 -5.38 -22.88
N ASP A 190 -1.53 -6.22 -23.53
CA ASP A 190 -1.95 -6.01 -24.92
C ASP A 190 -2.98 -4.88 -25.06
N LYS A 191 -3.78 -4.62 -24.02
CA LYS A 191 -4.78 -3.55 -24.01
C LYS A 191 -4.19 -2.19 -23.66
N ILE A 192 -3.15 -2.16 -22.83
CA ILE A 192 -2.50 -0.92 -22.46
C ILE A 192 -1.84 -0.35 -23.71
N GLN A 193 -2.21 0.87 -24.08
CA GLN A 193 -1.54 1.64 -25.13
C GLN A 193 -0.66 2.69 -24.44
N LEU A 194 0.56 2.32 -24.08
CA LEU A 194 1.57 3.32 -23.73
C LEU A 194 2.04 3.99 -25.02
N SER A 195 2.53 5.22 -24.91
CA SER A 195 3.16 6.00 -25.99
C SER A 195 4.50 5.38 -26.45
N ILE A 196 4.51 4.08 -26.77
CA ILE A 196 5.66 3.30 -27.21
C ILE A 196 5.63 3.25 -28.74
N PRO A 197 6.77 3.41 -29.44
CA PRO A 197 6.83 3.30 -30.88
C PRO A 197 6.22 1.96 -31.38
N PRO A 198 5.45 1.98 -32.49
CA PRO A 198 4.54 0.90 -32.90
C PRO A 198 5.19 -0.41 -33.36
N THR A 199 6.50 -0.57 -33.17
CA THR A 199 7.29 -1.68 -33.72
C THR A 199 7.43 -2.88 -32.78
N GLU A 200 7.03 -2.77 -31.50
CA GLU A 200 7.14 -3.86 -30.52
C GLU A 200 5.97 -3.86 -29.51
N SER A 201 5.43 -5.04 -29.18
CA SER A 201 4.41 -5.18 -28.12
C SER A 201 4.98 -4.81 -26.75
N ILE A 202 4.20 -4.14 -25.91
CA ILE A 202 4.63 -3.68 -24.56
C ILE A 202 5.13 -4.85 -23.71
N SER A 203 4.50 -6.01 -23.81
CA SER A 203 4.91 -7.25 -23.15
C SER A 203 6.32 -7.69 -23.53
N ALA A 204 6.66 -7.70 -24.82
CA ALA A 204 8.00 -8.03 -25.31
C ALA A 204 9.05 -7.00 -24.89
N HIS A 205 8.72 -5.70 -24.96
CA HIS A 205 9.60 -4.64 -24.50
C HIS A 205 9.90 -4.76 -23.00
N PHE A 206 8.85 -4.99 -22.19
CA PHE A 206 8.99 -5.19 -20.75
C PHE A 206 9.88 -6.39 -20.42
N ILE A 207 9.67 -7.55 -21.06
CA ILE A 207 10.47 -8.76 -20.80
C ILE A 207 11.94 -8.51 -21.17
N LYS A 208 12.23 -7.85 -22.29
CA LYS A 208 13.61 -7.51 -22.68
C LYS A 208 14.26 -6.57 -21.68
N GLN A 209 13.55 -5.53 -21.24
CA GLN A 209 14.05 -4.59 -20.26
C GLN A 209 14.31 -5.28 -18.91
N TRP A 210 13.40 -6.13 -18.48
CA TRP A 210 13.54 -6.91 -17.25
C TRP A 210 14.77 -7.83 -17.27
N LEU A 211 14.99 -8.55 -18.38
CA LEU A 211 16.18 -9.40 -18.55
C LEU A 211 17.48 -8.56 -18.50
N HIS A 212 17.50 -7.42 -19.18
CA HIS A 212 18.64 -6.51 -19.15
C HIS A 212 18.93 -5.99 -17.74
N ASP A 213 17.90 -5.60 -16.99
CA ASP A 213 18.05 -5.08 -15.62
C ASP A 213 18.49 -6.19 -14.64
N ALA A 214 18.03 -7.43 -14.83
CA ALA A 214 18.48 -8.58 -14.05
C ALA A 214 19.96 -8.94 -14.29
N ASP A 215 20.46 -8.77 -15.51
CA ASP A 215 21.87 -9.04 -15.87
C ASP A 215 22.82 -7.91 -15.41
N CYS A 216 22.31 -6.71 -15.13
CA CYS A 216 23.11 -5.56 -14.67
C CYS A 216 23.17 -5.40 -13.14
N SER A 217 22.54 -6.31 -12.40
CA SER A 217 22.45 -6.32 -10.93
C SER A 217 23.48 -7.26 -10.31
#